data_AF-A0A8H7IS85-F1
#
_entry.id   AF-A0A8H7IS85-F1
#
_cell.length_a   1.000
_cell.length_b   1.000
_cell.length_c   1.000
_cell.angle_alpha   90.00
_cell.angle_beta   90.00
_cell.angle_gamma   90.00
#
_symmetry.space_group_name_H-M   'P 1'
#
loop_
_entity.id
_entity.type
_entity.pdbx_description
1 polymer ?
#
loop_
_entity_poly.entity_id
_entity_poly.type
_entity_poly.pdbx_seq_one_letter_code
_entity_poly.pdbx_strand_id
1 'polypeptide(L)'
;MSATQQETANPWRPNMVFNPRRRPQDAPGLLEDFIEKSATTFYRSYIPDTPNKDFGPLMAQATRYVFAIDLFLNDKTIRNAFLARLNSLTTPSSVIATIFQDYDLVNLLCVLEGVPNAVSDPVAASRAERLVLYHKQPDTLDQLVWAITHPSDSHPGVQRDVGDRFFIAVLLIRHFKHHGGLVLPNLQAARSKEAAHQTLIDSYKARRQSTNDLLMHYPNWRDSLTISRPPGLLGGSSAGLTVAPTLPSSSPANFPPNEPSSPGKSSRFGAIGDGRRQS
;
A
#
# COMPACT_ATOMS: atom_id res chain seq x y z
N MET A 1 -32.78 6.69 -21.50
CA MET A 1 -32.32 7.62 -20.44
C MET A 1 -31.46 6.82 -19.49
N SER A 2 -30.14 6.93 -19.64
CA SER A 2 -29.17 6.07 -18.95
C SER A 2 -28.86 6.64 -17.57
N ALA A 3 -29.34 5.96 -16.54
CA ALA A 3 -28.88 6.16 -15.17
C ALA A 3 -27.65 5.27 -14.95
N THR A 4 -26.45 5.77 -15.28
CA THR A 4 -25.21 5.19 -14.76
C THR A 4 -25.06 5.71 -13.33
N GLN A 5 -25.34 4.82 -12.39
CA GLN A 5 -25.17 5.02 -10.97
C GLN A 5 -23.81 5.64 -10.67
N GLN A 6 -23.83 6.75 -9.92
CA GLN A 6 -22.69 7.24 -9.18
C GLN A 6 -22.16 6.08 -8.34
N GLU A 7 -21.05 5.50 -8.79
CA GLU A 7 -20.18 4.74 -7.92
C GLU A 7 -19.70 5.76 -6.87
N THR A 8 -20.37 5.79 -5.73
CA THR A 8 -19.88 6.50 -4.54
C THR A 8 -18.60 5.79 -4.12
N ALA A 9 -17.51 6.15 -4.80
CA ALA A 9 -16.17 5.70 -4.50
C ALA A 9 -15.94 6.02 -3.04
N ASN A 10 -15.88 4.97 -2.23
CA ASN A 10 -15.51 5.07 -0.84
C ASN A 10 -14.17 5.83 -0.81
N PRO A 11 -14.08 7.04 -0.21
CA PRO A 11 -12.84 7.81 -0.17
C PRO A 11 -11.71 7.03 0.54
N TRP A 12 -12.06 6.01 1.32
CA TRP A 12 -11.15 5.11 2.04
C TRP A 12 -10.50 4.05 1.13
N ARG A 13 -10.95 3.86 -0.12
CA ARG A 13 -10.32 2.98 -1.12
C ARG A 13 -10.15 3.74 -2.43
N PRO A 14 -8.98 4.36 -2.69
CA PRO A 14 -8.80 5.10 -3.93
C PRO A 14 -8.99 4.17 -5.12
N ASN A 15 -9.67 4.68 -6.15
CA ASN A 15 -9.69 3.99 -7.44
C ASN A 15 -8.23 3.84 -7.91
N MET A 16 -7.78 2.59 -8.10
CA MET A 16 -6.44 2.27 -8.56
C MET A 16 -6.34 2.26 -10.08
N VAL A 17 -7.35 2.75 -10.80
CA VAL A 17 -7.26 3.03 -12.22
C VAL A 17 -6.53 4.36 -12.40
N PHE A 18 -5.40 4.31 -13.09
CA PHE A 18 -4.65 5.49 -13.52
C PHE A 18 -4.62 5.54 -15.04
N ASN A 19 -5.19 6.59 -15.63
CA ASN A 19 -5.11 6.82 -17.08
C ASN A 19 -4.23 8.05 -17.38
N PRO A 20 -2.96 7.85 -17.80
CA PRO A 20 -2.05 8.96 -18.10
C PRO A 20 -2.51 9.84 -19.27
N ARG A 21 -3.49 9.38 -20.06
CA ARG A 21 -4.04 10.07 -21.23
C ARG A 21 -5.54 10.32 -21.07
N ARG A 22 -5.97 10.54 -19.82
CA ARG A 22 -7.32 11.01 -19.50
C ARG A 22 -7.66 12.26 -20.32
N ARG A 23 -8.91 12.37 -20.78
CA ARG A 23 -9.32 13.57 -21.51
C ARG A 23 -9.40 14.74 -20.53
N PRO A 24 -9.10 15.98 -20.96
CA PRO A 24 -9.11 17.15 -20.06
C PRO A 24 -10.44 17.38 -19.33
N GLN A 25 -11.55 16.86 -19.86
CA GLN A 25 -12.91 17.01 -19.35
C GLN A 25 -13.26 16.01 -18.24
N ASP A 26 -12.59 14.85 -18.20
CA ASP A 26 -12.86 13.84 -17.19
C ASP A 26 -12.24 14.31 -15.86
N ALA A 27 -12.90 14.23 -14.70
CA ALA A 27 -12.28 14.64 -13.44
C ALA A 27 -11.24 13.60 -12.97
N PRO A 28 -10.03 14.00 -12.49
CA PRO A 28 -9.06 13.04 -12.00
C PRO A 28 -9.52 12.37 -10.69
N GLY A 29 -9.25 11.08 -10.56
CA GLY A 29 -9.36 10.38 -9.28
C GLY A 29 -8.24 10.80 -8.30
N LEU A 30 -8.35 10.42 -7.03
CA LEU A 30 -7.35 10.76 -6.00
C LEU A 30 -5.94 10.23 -6.33
N LEU A 31 -5.84 9.02 -6.88
CA LEU A 31 -4.56 8.45 -7.33
C LEU A 31 -3.99 9.23 -8.51
N GLU A 32 -4.84 9.56 -9.49
CA GLU A 32 -4.43 10.36 -10.65
C GLU A 32 -3.93 11.73 -10.21
N ASP A 33 -4.63 12.39 -9.29
CA ASP A 33 -4.23 13.68 -8.76
C ASP A 33 -2.86 13.61 -8.05
N PHE A 34 -2.65 12.57 -7.22
CA PHE A 34 -1.36 12.31 -6.59
C PHE A 34 -0.25 12.06 -7.61
N ILE A 35 -0.48 11.19 -8.60
CA ILE A 35 0.52 10.85 -9.61
C ILE A 35 0.84 12.04 -10.50
N GLU A 36 -0.17 12.78 -10.97
CA GLU A 36 -0.01 13.91 -11.89
C GLU A 36 0.68 15.10 -11.20
N LYS A 37 0.24 15.47 -9.98
CA LYS A 37 0.76 16.66 -9.29
C LYS A 37 2.04 16.38 -8.50
N SER A 38 2.15 15.20 -7.88
CA SER A 38 3.27 14.86 -7.00
C SER A 38 4.27 13.95 -7.71
N ALA A 39 3.94 12.68 -7.95
CA ALA A 39 4.92 11.67 -8.36
C ALA A 39 5.58 11.98 -9.71
N THR A 40 4.81 12.36 -10.73
CA THR A 40 5.34 12.68 -12.07
C THR A 40 6.23 13.91 -12.03
N THR A 41 5.84 14.93 -11.27
CA THR A 41 6.64 16.15 -11.09
C THR A 41 7.94 15.83 -10.36
N PHE A 42 7.90 15.00 -9.31
CA PHE A 42 9.10 14.51 -8.62
C PHE A 42 10.05 13.78 -9.57
N TYR A 43 9.54 12.87 -10.40
CA TYR A 43 10.34 12.14 -11.39
C TYR A 43 11.01 13.08 -12.38
N ARG A 44 10.26 14.06 -12.91
CA ARG A 44 10.82 15.06 -13.84
C ARG A 44 11.91 15.91 -13.21
N SER A 45 11.82 16.18 -11.91
CA SER A 45 12.77 17.04 -11.20
C SER A 45 14.03 16.31 -10.74
N TYR A 46 13.91 15.07 -10.26
CA TYR A 46 14.99 14.41 -9.52
C TYR A 46 15.43 13.06 -10.07
N ILE A 47 14.68 12.47 -11.01
CA ILE A 47 15.05 11.19 -11.61
C ILE A 47 15.46 11.45 -13.06
N PRO A 48 16.78 11.51 -13.34
CA PRO A 48 17.27 11.87 -14.66
C PRO A 48 16.82 10.84 -15.69
N ASP A 49 16.24 11.30 -16.79
CA ASP A 49 16.00 10.50 -17.99
C ASP A 49 16.23 11.40 -19.22
N THR A 50 15.29 11.46 -20.15
CA THR A 50 15.33 12.42 -21.25
C THR A 50 14.57 13.70 -20.90
N PRO A 51 14.98 14.88 -21.41
CA PRO A 51 14.16 16.09 -21.32
C PRO A 51 12.74 15.84 -21.80
N ASN A 52 11.75 16.39 -21.09
CA ASN A 52 10.32 16.23 -21.41
C ASN A 52 9.82 14.78 -21.46
N LYS A 53 10.49 13.83 -20.78
CA LYS A 53 10.02 12.44 -20.69
C LYS A 53 8.57 12.39 -20.17
N ASP A 54 7.74 11.65 -20.89
CA ASP A 54 6.43 11.24 -20.40
C ASP A 54 6.59 10.05 -19.45
N PHE A 55 6.45 10.30 -18.15
CA PHE A 55 6.45 9.27 -17.11
C PHE A 55 5.06 8.64 -16.90
N GLY A 56 4.01 9.13 -17.57
CA GLY A 56 2.66 8.58 -17.47
C GLY A 56 2.59 7.07 -17.73
N PRO A 57 3.18 6.54 -18.82
CA PRO A 57 3.22 5.10 -19.07
C PRO A 57 3.91 4.29 -17.97
N LEU A 58 5.00 4.82 -17.38
CA LEU A 58 5.70 4.18 -16.26
C LEU A 58 4.81 4.13 -15.02
N MET A 59 4.13 5.23 -14.69
CA MET A 59 3.19 5.29 -13.56
C MET A 59 1.98 4.37 -13.77
N ALA A 60 1.48 4.25 -15.00
CA ALA A 60 0.42 3.31 -15.35
C ALA A 60 0.85 1.84 -15.24
N GLN A 61 2.10 1.53 -15.60
CA GLN A 61 2.64 0.19 -15.41
C GLN A 61 2.81 -0.10 -13.91
N ALA A 62 3.42 0.80 -13.14
CA ALA A 62 3.60 0.63 -11.70
C ALA A 62 2.26 0.51 -10.96
N THR A 63 1.23 1.25 -11.38
CA THR A 63 -0.13 1.14 -10.83
C THR A 63 -0.73 -0.25 -11.06
N ARG A 64 -0.60 -0.78 -12.29
CA ARG A 64 -1.04 -2.16 -12.61
C ARG A 64 -0.28 -3.19 -11.80
N TYR A 65 1.02 -2.98 -11.61
CA TYR A 65 1.89 -3.83 -10.81
C TYR A 65 1.44 -3.89 -9.35
N VAL A 66 1.17 -2.74 -8.72
CA VAL A 66 0.61 -2.68 -7.36
C VAL A 66 -0.75 -3.34 -7.26
N PHE A 67 -1.63 -3.08 -8.24
CA PHE A 67 -2.95 -3.71 -8.27
C PHE A 67 -2.86 -5.24 -8.34
N ALA A 68 -1.98 -5.78 -9.21
CA ALA A 68 -1.78 -7.21 -9.35
C ALA A 68 -1.24 -7.85 -8.07
N ILE A 69 -0.24 -7.22 -7.42
CA ILE A 69 0.29 -7.69 -6.12
C ILE A 69 -0.83 -7.77 -5.08
N ASP A 70 -1.62 -6.70 -4.93
CA ASP A 70 -2.65 -6.68 -3.90
C ASP A 70 -3.80 -7.66 -4.20
N LEU A 71 -4.16 -7.80 -5.46
CA LEU A 71 -5.16 -8.78 -5.89
C LEU A 71 -4.68 -10.19 -5.55
N PHE A 72 -3.43 -10.49 -5.85
CA PHE A 72 -2.81 -11.78 -5.58
C PHE A 72 -2.68 -12.08 -4.08
N LEU A 73 -2.25 -11.11 -3.27
CA LEU A 73 -2.07 -11.31 -1.82
C LEU A 73 -3.40 -11.42 -1.07
N ASN A 74 -4.44 -10.71 -1.51
CA ASN A 74 -5.71 -10.61 -0.78
C ASN A 74 -6.82 -11.52 -1.31
N ASP A 75 -6.78 -11.94 -2.57
CA ASP A 75 -7.80 -12.80 -3.19
C ASP A 75 -7.30 -14.23 -3.38
N LYS A 76 -7.78 -15.14 -2.51
CA LYS A 76 -7.43 -16.56 -2.56
C LYS A 76 -7.83 -17.22 -3.87
N THR A 77 -8.95 -16.84 -4.47
CA THR A 77 -9.46 -17.43 -5.71
C THR A 77 -8.51 -17.10 -6.85
N ILE A 78 -8.14 -15.82 -6.96
CA ILE A 78 -7.23 -15.34 -8.01
C ILE A 78 -5.84 -15.95 -7.83
N ARG A 79 -5.34 -15.98 -6.60
CA ARG A 79 -4.08 -16.66 -6.29
C ARG A 79 -4.11 -18.13 -6.67
N ASN A 80 -5.15 -18.87 -6.28
CA ASN A 80 -5.25 -20.30 -6.58
C ASN A 80 -5.37 -20.53 -8.08
N ALA A 81 -6.11 -19.68 -8.81
CA ALA A 81 -6.20 -19.76 -10.27
C ALA A 81 -4.86 -19.47 -10.95
N PHE A 82 -4.11 -18.49 -10.43
CA PHE A 82 -2.75 -18.20 -10.89
C PHE A 82 -1.81 -19.39 -10.67
N LEU A 83 -1.78 -19.96 -9.45
CA LEU A 83 -0.95 -21.11 -9.12
C LEU A 83 -1.36 -22.36 -9.91
N ALA A 84 -2.66 -22.60 -10.09
CA ALA A 84 -3.16 -23.70 -10.92
C ALA A 84 -2.72 -23.54 -12.37
N ARG A 85 -2.77 -22.31 -12.90
CA ARG A 85 -2.29 -22.00 -14.25
C ARG A 85 -0.79 -22.20 -14.36
N LEU A 86 0.00 -21.76 -13.38
CA LEU A 86 1.44 -22.03 -13.32
C LEU A 86 1.74 -23.53 -13.33
N ASN A 87 1.07 -24.31 -12.49
CA ASN A 87 1.30 -25.75 -12.37
C ASN A 87 0.80 -26.55 -13.58
N SER A 88 -0.22 -26.05 -14.29
CA SER A 88 -0.71 -26.66 -15.54
C SER A 88 0.25 -26.48 -16.72
N LEU A 89 1.17 -25.51 -16.62
CA LEU A 89 2.16 -25.23 -17.63
C LEU A 89 3.41 -26.06 -17.32
N THR A 90 3.66 -27.09 -18.11
CA THR A 90 4.84 -27.98 -18.00
C THR A 90 6.16 -27.31 -18.43
N THR A 91 6.21 -25.98 -18.49
CA THR A 91 7.23 -25.22 -19.22
C THR A 91 7.98 -24.22 -18.32
N PRO A 92 9.25 -23.90 -18.68
CA PRO A 92 10.12 -23.03 -17.88
C PRO A 92 9.55 -21.60 -17.70
N SER A 93 9.96 -20.93 -16.62
CA SER A 93 9.48 -19.62 -16.15
C SER A 93 9.42 -18.53 -17.24
N SER A 94 10.26 -18.62 -18.28
CA SER A 94 10.26 -17.70 -19.42
C SER A 94 9.01 -17.78 -20.30
N VAL A 95 8.38 -18.94 -20.47
CA VAL A 95 7.14 -19.08 -21.26
C VAL A 95 5.91 -18.60 -20.49
N ILE A 96 5.91 -18.83 -19.18
CA ILE A 96 4.89 -18.35 -18.25
C ILE A 96 4.85 -16.81 -18.26
N ALA A 97 6.01 -16.17 -18.19
CA ALA A 97 6.11 -14.73 -18.29
C ALA A 97 5.60 -14.17 -19.62
N THR A 98 5.76 -14.89 -20.73
CA THR A 98 5.19 -14.50 -22.03
C THR A 98 3.67 -14.53 -22.00
N ILE A 99 3.07 -15.47 -21.26
CA ILE A 99 1.61 -15.57 -21.08
C ILE A 99 1.07 -14.44 -20.21
N PHE A 100 1.82 -14.05 -19.16
CA PHE A 100 1.44 -12.96 -18.26
C PHE A 100 1.99 -11.59 -18.70
N GLN A 101 2.75 -11.54 -19.81
CA GLN A 101 3.36 -10.36 -20.42
C GLN A 101 4.31 -9.55 -19.52
N ASP A 102 4.66 -10.04 -18.33
CA ASP A 102 5.55 -9.38 -17.37
C ASP A 102 6.33 -10.42 -16.54
N TYR A 103 7.58 -10.68 -16.94
CA TYR A 103 8.46 -11.68 -16.31
C TYR A 103 8.79 -11.30 -14.85
N ASP A 104 9.10 -10.03 -14.63
CA ASP A 104 9.47 -9.50 -13.32
C ASP A 104 8.31 -9.61 -12.33
N LEU A 105 7.08 -9.31 -12.77
CA LEU A 105 5.88 -9.47 -11.93
C LEU A 105 5.65 -10.93 -11.56
N VAL A 106 5.70 -11.86 -12.53
CA VAL A 106 5.46 -13.28 -12.26
C VAL A 106 6.46 -13.81 -11.23
N ASN A 107 7.74 -13.53 -11.39
CA ASN A 107 8.76 -14.00 -10.46
C ASN A 107 8.55 -13.42 -9.07
N LEU A 108 8.21 -12.13 -8.97
CA LEU A 108 7.89 -11.50 -7.70
C LEU A 108 6.71 -12.20 -7.00
N LEU A 109 5.61 -12.45 -7.72
CA LEU A 109 4.43 -13.11 -7.15
C LEU A 109 4.75 -14.53 -6.68
N CYS A 110 5.52 -15.28 -7.46
CA CYS A 110 5.94 -16.62 -7.08
C CYS A 110 6.85 -16.63 -5.83
N VAL A 111 7.74 -15.64 -5.69
CA VAL A 111 8.54 -15.44 -4.47
C VAL A 111 7.65 -15.11 -3.27
N LEU A 112 6.67 -14.23 -3.44
CA LEU A 112 5.76 -13.81 -2.35
C LEU A 112 4.94 -14.99 -1.79
N GLU A 113 4.64 -16.00 -2.59
CA GLU A 113 3.94 -17.24 -2.16
C GLU A 113 4.87 -18.40 -1.80
N GLY A 114 6.19 -18.19 -1.84
CA GLY A 114 7.16 -19.22 -1.48
C GLY A 114 7.19 -20.42 -2.43
N VAL A 115 6.96 -20.19 -3.74
CA VAL A 115 7.02 -21.25 -4.75
C VAL A 115 8.46 -21.78 -4.88
N PRO A 116 8.75 -23.08 -4.64
CA PRO A 116 10.10 -23.61 -4.44
C PRO A 116 11.13 -23.42 -5.57
N ASN A 117 10.72 -22.99 -6.77
CA ASN A 117 11.60 -22.76 -7.92
C ASN A 117 11.72 -21.28 -8.35
N ALA A 118 10.89 -20.40 -7.78
CA ALA A 118 10.93 -18.97 -8.08
C ALA A 118 11.86 -18.19 -7.14
N VAL A 119 12.18 -18.76 -5.97
CA VAL A 119 13.15 -18.21 -5.01
C VAL A 119 14.55 -18.07 -5.61
N SER A 120 14.82 -18.73 -6.75
CA SER A 120 16.08 -18.65 -7.48
C SER A 120 16.32 -17.33 -8.22
N ASP A 121 15.31 -16.46 -8.38
CA ASP A 121 15.51 -15.12 -8.95
C ASP A 121 15.91 -14.12 -7.83
N PRO A 122 17.18 -13.72 -7.74
CA PRO A 122 17.67 -12.85 -6.67
C PRO A 122 17.08 -11.43 -6.74
N VAL A 123 16.68 -10.96 -7.93
CA VAL A 123 16.07 -9.64 -8.10
C VAL A 123 14.65 -9.66 -7.56
N ALA A 124 13.88 -10.68 -7.92
CA ALA A 124 12.52 -10.87 -7.40
C ALA A 124 12.51 -11.09 -5.87
N ALA A 125 13.43 -11.93 -5.36
CA ALA A 125 13.64 -12.13 -3.93
C ALA A 125 13.91 -10.80 -3.19
N SER A 126 14.88 -10.04 -3.68
CA SER A 126 15.23 -8.75 -3.09
C SER A 126 14.09 -7.73 -3.18
N ARG A 127 13.32 -7.69 -4.28
CA ARG A 127 12.13 -6.82 -4.41
C ARG A 127 11.01 -7.23 -3.45
N ALA A 128 10.76 -8.53 -3.27
CA ALA A 128 9.77 -9.02 -2.31
C ALA A 128 10.10 -8.62 -0.88
N GLU A 129 11.35 -8.83 -0.44
CA GLU A 129 11.82 -8.41 0.87
C GLU A 129 11.66 -6.91 1.09
N ARG A 130 12.02 -6.10 0.08
CA ARG A 130 11.87 -4.64 0.14
C ARG A 130 10.41 -4.21 0.19
N LEU A 131 9.52 -4.81 -0.61
CA LEU A 131 8.09 -4.51 -0.54
C LEU A 131 7.52 -4.75 0.86
N VAL A 132 7.96 -5.83 1.52
CA VAL A 132 7.58 -6.12 2.91
C VAL A 132 8.18 -5.09 3.87
N LEU A 133 9.45 -4.71 3.69
CA LEU A 133 10.11 -3.68 4.50
C LEU A 133 9.37 -2.34 4.45
N TYR A 134 9.20 -1.77 3.25
CA TYR A 134 8.52 -0.48 3.07
C TYR A 134 7.03 -0.52 3.47
N HIS A 135 6.41 -1.70 3.50
CA HIS A 135 5.07 -1.85 4.05
C HIS A 135 5.05 -1.76 5.58
N LYS A 136 5.99 -2.43 6.25
CA LYS A 136 6.06 -2.50 7.70
C LYS A 136 6.64 -1.22 8.31
N GLN A 137 7.51 -0.54 7.57
CA GLN A 137 8.19 0.69 7.96
C GLN A 137 7.94 1.75 6.88
N PRO A 138 6.77 2.42 6.90
CA PRO A 138 6.42 3.40 5.88
C PRO A 138 7.40 4.58 5.81
N ASP A 139 7.98 4.98 6.94
CA ASP A 139 8.98 6.06 7.04
C ASP A 139 10.29 5.76 6.29
N THR A 140 10.54 4.50 5.93
CA THR A 140 11.69 4.15 5.08
C THR A 140 11.55 4.79 3.69
N LEU A 141 10.32 5.00 3.21
CA LEU A 141 10.10 5.66 1.92
C LEU A 141 10.52 7.13 1.97
N ASP A 142 10.33 7.80 3.10
CA ASP A 142 10.82 9.16 3.32
C ASP A 142 12.34 9.22 3.21
N GLN A 143 13.05 8.23 3.77
CA GLN A 143 14.51 8.15 3.63
C GLN A 143 14.93 7.90 2.19
N LEU A 144 14.18 7.09 1.44
CA LEU A 144 14.45 6.86 0.02
C LEU A 144 14.24 8.14 -0.80
N VAL A 145 13.18 8.89 -0.55
CA VAL A 145 12.92 10.18 -1.21
C VAL A 145 14.04 11.17 -0.89
N TRP A 146 14.45 11.26 0.38
CA TRP A 146 15.59 12.08 0.80
C TRP A 146 16.89 11.68 0.10
N ALA A 147 17.17 10.38 0.03
CA ALA A 147 18.36 9.85 -0.65
C ALA A 147 18.41 10.19 -2.15
N ILE A 148 17.25 10.30 -2.81
CA ILE A 148 17.16 10.72 -4.22
C ILE A 148 17.49 12.22 -4.36
N THR A 149 17.01 13.07 -3.45
CA THR A 149 17.23 14.53 -3.54
C THR A 149 18.58 14.98 -2.96
N HIS A 150 19.13 14.22 -2.01
CA HIS A 150 20.40 14.51 -1.31
C HIS A 150 21.31 13.27 -1.32
N PRO A 151 21.90 12.88 -2.48
CA PRO A 151 22.66 11.63 -2.60
C PRO A 151 23.85 11.51 -1.65
N SER A 152 24.48 12.62 -1.28
CA SER A 152 25.61 12.64 -0.33
C SER A 152 25.22 12.31 1.10
N ASP A 153 23.94 12.49 1.44
CA ASP A 153 23.40 12.39 2.80
C ASP A 153 22.43 11.22 2.92
N SER A 154 22.57 10.24 2.02
CA SER A 154 21.69 9.09 1.89
C SER A 154 21.94 8.04 2.98
N HIS A 155 20.86 7.62 3.64
CA HIS A 155 20.92 6.54 4.63
C HIS A 155 21.31 5.20 3.96
N PRO A 156 22.28 4.44 4.48
CA PRO A 156 22.78 3.21 3.84
C PRO A 156 21.70 2.18 3.53
N GLY A 157 20.66 2.10 4.36
CA GLY A 157 19.55 1.16 4.21
C GLY A 157 18.73 1.31 2.92
N VAL A 158 18.76 2.48 2.28
CA VAL A 158 17.97 2.78 1.06
C VAL A 158 18.82 3.04 -0.18
N GLN A 159 20.15 3.15 -0.04
CA GLN A 159 21.07 3.49 -1.16
C GLN A 159 20.92 2.55 -2.37
N ARG A 160 20.71 1.26 -2.12
CA ARG A 160 20.53 0.25 -3.17
C ARG A 160 19.25 0.42 -4.00
N ASP A 161 18.30 1.22 -3.54
CA ASP A 161 16.99 1.40 -4.17
C ASP A 161 16.91 2.67 -5.02
N VAL A 162 17.80 3.64 -4.81
CA VAL A 162 17.81 4.97 -5.48
C VAL A 162 17.89 4.85 -7.01
N GLY A 163 18.51 3.79 -7.53
CA GLY A 163 18.67 3.58 -8.97
C GLY A 163 17.48 2.92 -9.67
N ASP A 164 16.56 2.27 -8.95
CA ASP A 164 15.47 1.50 -9.56
C ASP A 164 14.22 2.38 -9.73
N ARG A 165 14.21 3.14 -10.83
CA ARG A 165 13.14 4.11 -11.15
C ARG A 165 11.75 3.48 -11.20
N PHE A 166 11.63 2.24 -11.69
CA PHE A 166 10.34 1.57 -11.75
C PHE A 166 9.90 1.14 -10.35
N PHE A 167 10.81 0.57 -9.56
CA PHE A 167 10.51 0.14 -8.21
C PHE A 167 10.16 1.32 -7.29
N ILE A 168 10.84 2.46 -7.43
CA ILE A 168 10.46 3.70 -6.71
C ILE A 168 9.00 4.08 -7.02
N ALA A 169 8.53 3.93 -8.27
CA ALA A 169 7.16 4.28 -8.64
C ALA A 169 6.17 3.30 -8.01
N VAL A 170 6.51 2.01 -8.02
CA VAL A 170 5.74 0.96 -7.31
C VAL A 170 5.63 1.31 -5.82
N LEU A 171 6.74 1.69 -5.17
CA LEU A 171 6.75 2.07 -3.75
C LEU A 171 5.89 3.30 -3.47
N LEU A 172 6.01 4.38 -4.27
CA LEU A 172 5.21 5.60 -4.10
C LEU A 172 3.71 5.33 -4.27
N ILE A 173 3.31 4.60 -5.31
CA ILE A 173 1.90 4.27 -5.58
C ILE A 173 1.35 3.34 -4.49
N ARG A 174 2.12 2.35 -4.08
CA ARG A 174 1.74 1.44 -2.99
C ARG A 174 1.60 2.19 -1.66
N HIS A 175 2.54 3.08 -1.35
CA HIS A 175 2.47 3.92 -0.15
C HIS A 175 1.27 4.87 -0.21
N PHE A 176 0.95 5.43 -1.37
CA PHE A 176 -0.29 6.18 -1.55
C PHE A 176 -1.53 5.35 -1.24
N LYS A 177 -1.60 4.11 -1.74
CA LYS A 177 -2.73 3.21 -1.52
C LYS A 177 -2.95 2.91 -0.03
N HIS A 178 -1.88 2.55 0.69
CA HIS A 178 -1.98 2.05 2.07
C HIS A 178 -1.82 3.12 3.16
N HIS A 179 -1.08 4.19 2.89
CA HIS A 179 -0.70 5.19 3.90
C HIS A 179 -1.10 6.62 3.53
N GLY A 180 -1.64 6.87 2.33
CA GLY A 180 -2.12 8.20 1.93
C GLY A 180 -1.13 9.01 1.10
N GLY A 181 0.10 8.53 0.92
CA GLY A 181 1.07 9.12 0.00
C GLY A 181 1.92 10.19 0.68
N LEU A 182 3.02 10.54 0.04
CA LEU A 182 3.95 11.55 0.53
C LEU A 182 3.78 12.84 -0.28
N VAL A 183 3.81 13.98 0.38
CA VAL A 183 4.05 15.26 -0.30
C VAL A 183 5.53 15.28 -0.70
N LEU A 184 5.81 15.20 -2.00
CA LEU A 184 7.16 15.07 -2.52
C LEU A 184 7.91 16.42 -2.66
N PRO A 185 9.26 16.42 -2.63
CA PRO A 185 10.16 17.59 -2.63
C PRO A 185 9.88 18.68 -3.67
N ASN A 186 9.29 18.35 -4.80
CA ASN A 186 8.93 19.35 -5.82
C ASN A 186 7.83 20.32 -5.33
N LEU A 187 7.14 20.00 -4.23
CA LEU A 187 6.05 20.78 -3.64
C LEU A 187 6.52 21.59 -2.44
N GLN A 188 5.94 22.78 -2.25
CA GLN A 188 6.40 23.74 -1.25
C GLN A 188 6.46 23.17 0.17
N ALA A 189 5.42 22.43 0.58
CA ALA A 189 5.36 21.86 1.94
C ALA A 189 6.47 20.84 2.20
N ALA A 190 6.90 20.09 1.18
CA ALA A 190 8.04 19.18 1.29
C ALA A 190 9.37 19.94 1.34
N ARG A 191 9.56 20.94 0.49
CA ARG A 191 10.78 21.78 0.51
C ARG A 191 11.02 22.46 1.86
N SER A 192 9.94 22.93 2.50
CA SER A 192 10.04 23.52 3.83
C SER A 192 10.52 22.52 4.88
N LYS A 193 10.12 21.25 4.76
CA LYS A 193 10.62 20.17 5.62
C LYS A 193 12.06 19.80 5.30
N GLU A 194 12.43 19.71 4.01
CA GLU A 194 13.80 19.44 3.59
C GLU A 194 14.77 20.51 4.08
N ALA A 195 14.43 21.80 3.94
CA ALA A 195 15.29 22.89 4.39
C ALA A 195 15.52 22.85 5.92
N ALA A 196 14.48 22.54 6.70
CA ALA A 196 14.60 22.38 8.15
C ALA A 196 15.47 21.16 8.50
N HIS A 197 15.29 20.05 7.79
CA HIS A 197 16.08 18.84 8.00
C HIS A 197 17.54 19.01 7.59
N GLN A 198 17.82 19.70 6.48
CA GLN A 198 19.18 20.01 6.06
C GLN A 198 19.90 20.87 7.10
N THR A 199 19.21 21.86 7.68
CA THR A 199 19.78 22.69 8.76
C THR A 199 20.19 21.83 9.97
N LEU A 200 19.40 20.79 10.29
CA LEU A 200 19.73 19.84 11.35
C LEU A 200 20.97 19.01 10.98
N ILE A 201 21.00 18.45 9.78
CA ILE A 201 22.15 17.66 9.26
C ILE A 201 23.43 18.48 9.29
N ASP A 202 23.39 19.71 8.79
CA ASP A 202 24.55 20.62 8.76
C ASP A 202 25.05 20.92 10.17
N SER A 203 24.15 21.09 11.14
CA SER A 203 24.52 21.29 12.54
C SER A 203 25.21 20.07 13.17
N TYR A 204 24.82 18.86 12.80
CA TYR A 204 25.44 17.62 13.27
C TYR A 204 26.82 17.43 12.62
N LYS A 205 26.93 17.68 11.31
CA LYS A 205 28.20 17.64 10.57
C LYS A 205 29.20 18.64 11.14
N ALA A 206 28.77 19.87 11.46
CA ALA A 206 29.61 20.89 12.09
C ALA A 206 30.17 20.44 13.45
N ARG A 207 29.40 19.62 14.19
CA ARG A 207 29.81 19.01 15.47
C ARG A 207 30.57 17.69 15.31
N ARG A 208 30.84 17.25 14.08
CA ARG A 208 31.41 15.92 13.74
C ARG A 208 30.62 14.76 14.34
N GLN A 209 29.31 14.93 14.46
CA GLN A 209 28.40 13.89 14.93
C GLN A 209 27.86 13.08 13.75
N SER A 210 27.52 11.81 14.02
CA SER A 210 26.86 10.94 13.03
C SER A 210 25.48 11.49 12.71
N THR A 211 25.11 11.49 11.42
CA THR A 211 23.78 11.87 10.93
C THR A 211 22.87 10.67 10.71
N ASN A 212 23.34 9.45 10.97
CA ASN A 212 22.61 8.21 10.65
C ASN A 212 21.28 8.08 11.40
N ASP A 213 21.17 8.70 12.58
CA ASP A 213 19.95 8.66 13.40
C ASP A 213 18.97 9.80 13.05
N LEU A 214 19.36 10.71 12.17
CA LEU A 214 18.50 11.79 11.71
C LEU A 214 17.64 11.28 10.55
N LEU A 215 16.35 11.07 10.83
CA LEU A 215 15.40 10.58 9.85
C LEU A 215 14.59 11.74 9.26
N MET A 216 14.49 11.75 7.93
CA MET A 216 13.61 12.67 7.22
C MET A 216 12.14 12.22 7.31
N HIS A 217 11.20 13.16 7.44
CA HIS A 217 9.78 12.85 7.41
C HIS A 217 9.04 13.89 6.56
N TYR A 218 8.37 13.41 5.50
CA TYR A 218 7.55 14.22 4.61
C TYR A 218 6.10 14.27 5.09
N PRO A 219 5.36 15.36 4.78
CA PRO A 219 3.94 15.43 5.08
C PRO A 219 3.14 14.38 4.30
N ASN A 220 2.01 13.95 4.86
CA ASN A 220 1.08 13.07 4.15
C ASN A 220 0.33 13.83 3.05
N TRP A 221 0.27 13.26 1.84
CA TRP A 221 -0.39 13.87 0.69
C TRP A 221 -1.90 13.99 0.90
N ARG A 222 -2.58 12.95 1.36
CA ARG A 222 -4.04 13.00 1.57
C ARG A 222 -4.42 14.02 2.65
N ASP A 223 -3.64 14.12 3.72
CA ASP A 223 -3.90 15.11 4.79
C ASP A 223 -3.72 16.54 4.28
N SER A 224 -2.83 16.78 3.32
CA SER A 224 -2.67 18.11 2.72
C SER A 224 -3.91 18.58 1.94
N LEU A 225 -4.72 17.64 1.43
CA LEU A 225 -5.95 17.94 0.70
C LEU A 225 -7.10 18.36 1.63
N THR A 226 -7.11 17.91 2.89
CA THR A 226 -8.13 18.28 3.87
C THR A 226 -7.88 19.68 4.45
N ILE A 227 -6.61 20.05 4.64
CA ILE A 227 -6.18 21.37 5.11
C ILE A 227 -6.45 22.47 4.06
N SER A 228 -6.47 22.11 2.77
CA SER A 228 -6.69 23.04 1.65
C SER A 228 -8.16 23.37 1.38
N ARG A 229 -9.12 22.84 2.15
CA ARG A 229 -10.53 23.24 2.03
C ARG A 229 -10.76 24.58 2.75
N PRO A 230 -11.33 25.60 2.09
CA PRO A 230 -11.59 26.88 2.72
C PRO A 230 -12.49 26.70 3.95
N PRO A 231 -12.20 27.38 5.07
CA PRO A 231 -13.02 27.31 6.27
C PRO A 231 -14.39 27.95 5.96
N GLY A 232 -15.43 27.13 5.85
CA GLY A 232 -16.79 27.67 5.61
C GLY A 232 -17.83 26.71 5.02
N LEU A 233 -17.47 25.52 4.57
CA LEU A 233 -18.45 24.54 4.08
C LEU A 233 -18.47 23.30 4.97
N LEU A 234 -19.49 23.30 5.84
CA LEU A 234 -19.99 22.29 6.77
C LEU A 234 -19.42 22.35 8.19
N GLY A 235 -20.31 22.80 9.09
CA GLY A 235 -20.14 22.76 10.52
C GLY A 235 -20.05 21.34 11.07
N GLY A 236 -19.46 21.26 12.26
CA GLY A 236 -19.24 20.03 13.01
C GLY A 236 -17.83 20.02 13.59
N SER A 237 -17.68 20.69 14.72
CA SER A 237 -16.44 20.91 15.47
C SER A 237 -15.53 19.68 15.56
N SER A 238 -14.26 19.86 15.17
CA SER A 238 -13.16 19.21 15.87
C SER A 238 -12.89 19.97 17.16
N ALA A 239 -13.52 19.55 18.26
CA ALA A 239 -13.12 19.92 19.61
C ALA A 239 -13.49 18.80 20.59
N GLY A 240 -12.49 18.30 21.32
CA GLY A 240 -12.64 17.32 22.40
C GLY A 240 -11.78 16.09 22.15
N LEU A 241 -10.47 16.12 22.44
CA LEU A 241 -9.91 15.71 23.74
C LEU A 241 -10.49 14.38 24.26
N THR A 242 -9.62 13.36 24.22
CA THR A 242 -9.38 12.34 25.26
C THR A 242 -10.59 11.87 26.07
N VAL A 243 -11.03 10.61 25.91
CA VAL A 243 -11.31 9.64 26.99
C VAL A 243 -11.37 8.23 26.39
N ALA A 244 -10.54 7.32 26.90
CA ALA A 244 -10.68 5.88 26.71
C ALA A 244 -11.89 5.35 27.51
N PRO A 245 -12.75 4.47 26.97
CA PRO A 245 -13.76 3.85 27.79
C PRO A 245 -13.20 2.57 28.44
N THR A 246 -12.95 2.70 29.74
CA THR A 246 -12.89 1.58 30.70
C THR A 246 -14.22 0.85 30.69
N LEU A 247 -14.20 -0.48 30.53
CA LEU A 247 -15.34 -1.36 30.76
C LEU A 247 -15.74 -1.38 32.24
N PRO A 248 -17.04 -1.38 32.57
CA PRO A 248 -17.53 -2.05 33.75
C PRO A 248 -18.45 -3.22 33.39
N SER A 249 -18.04 -4.39 33.88
CA SER A 249 -18.86 -5.58 34.09
C SER A 249 -19.82 -5.36 35.26
N SER A 250 -21.11 -5.67 35.12
CA SER A 250 -21.95 -6.34 36.14
C SER A 250 -23.38 -6.64 35.66
N SER A 251 -23.89 -7.78 36.13
CA SER A 251 -25.01 -8.62 35.71
C SER A 251 -26.44 -8.06 35.86
N PRO A 252 -27.46 -8.73 35.27
CA PRO A 252 -28.87 -8.34 35.36
C PRO A 252 -29.58 -9.01 36.54
N ALA A 253 -30.59 -8.33 37.11
CA ALA A 253 -31.55 -8.94 38.03
C ALA A 253 -32.94 -8.28 37.93
N ASN A 254 -33.90 -9.13 37.54
CA ASN A 254 -35.29 -9.29 38.01
C ASN A 254 -36.26 -8.08 37.96
N PHE A 255 -37.54 -8.21 37.56
CA PHE A 255 -38.60 -9.09 38.09
C PHE A 255 -39.92 -8.99 37.24
N PRO A 256 -41.06 -9.68 37.54
CA PRO A 256 -41.73 -10.69 36.68
C PRO A 256 -43.24 -10.33 36.45
N PRO A 257 -44.26 -11.25 36.48
CA PRO A 257 -44.39 -12.66 36.08
C PRO A 257 -45.59 -12.90 35.11
N ASN A 258 -45.66 -14.07 34.47
CA ASN A 258 -46.86 -14.93 34.47
C ASN A 258 -46.58 -16.29 33.83
N GLU A 259 -46.86 -17.34 34.60
CA GLU A 259 -46.92 -18.78 34.28
C GLU A 259 -48.42 -19.19 34.17
N PRO A 260 -48.82 -20.47 33.99
CA PRO A 260 -48.08 -21.67 33.54
C PRO A 260 -48.85 -22.52 32.48
N SER A 261 -48.16 -23.48 31.84
CA SER A 261 -48.63 -24.89 31.70
C SER A 261 -47.71 -25.73 30.79
N SER A 262 -47.10 -26.77 31.37
CA SER A 262 -46.59 -28.00 30.73
C SER A 262 -47.75 -29.04 30.60
N PRO A 263 -47.63 -30.27 30.02
CA PRO A 263 -46.42 -31.10 29.82
C PRO A 263 -46.34 -31.95 28.51
N GLY A 264 -45.22 -32.65 28.28
CA GLY A 264 -45.29 -34.01 27.71
C GLY A 264 -44.14 -34.52 26.83
N LYS A 265 -43.47 -35.57 27.37
CA LYS A 265 -42.83 -36.73 26.68
C LYS A 265 -41.48 -36.51 25.98
N SER A 266 -40.57 -37.48 25.84
CA SER A 266 -40.08 -38.61 26.65
C SER A 266 -38.95 -39.27 25.82
N SER A 267 -37.84 -39.61 26.48
CA SER A 267 -36.81 -40.64 26.17
C SER A 267 -36.88 -41.48 24.87
N ARG A 268 -35.70 -41.71 24.25
CA ARG A 268 -34.94 -43.00 24.25
C ARG A 268 -33.63 -42.87 23.44
N PHE A 269 -32.46 -43.19 24.03
CA PHE A 269 -31.69 -44.46 23.95
C PHE A 269 -31.29 -44.85 22.51
N GLY A 270 -30.07 -45.25 22.14
CA GLY A 270 -28.82 -45.64 22.82
C GLY A 270 -27.80 -46.04 21.72
N ALA A 271 -26.49 -45.81 21.92
CA ALA A 271 -25.48 -46.84 22.25
C ALA A 271 -25.00 -47.69 21.03
N ILE A 272 -23.73 -47.64 20.57
CA ILE A 272 -22.46 -48.25 21.07
C ILE A 272 -21.97 -49.32 20.07
N GLY A 273 -20.64 -49.38 19.84
CA GLY A 273 -19.88 -50.50 19.25
C GLY A 273 -19.16 -50.07 17.95
N ASP A 274 -17.88 -49.71 17.90
CA ASP A 274 -16.63 -50.28 18.46
C ASP A 274 -16.23 -51.60 17.78
N GLY A 275 -15.06 -51.64 17.11
CA GLY A 275 -14.54 -52.89 16.52
C GLY A 275 -13.63 -52.85 15.28
N ARG A 276 -12.44 -52.23 15.39
CA ARG A 276 -11.08 -52.77 15.11
C ARG A 276 -10.83 -53.85 14.00
N ARG A 277 -9.69 -53.64 13.29
CA ARG A 277 -8.69 -54.57 12.67
C ARG A 277 -8.61 -54.56 11.14
N GLN A 278 -7.51 -54.03 10.58
CA GLN A 278 -6.22 -54.68 10.21
C GLN A 278 -6.25 -55.40 8.86
N SER A 279 -5.47 -54.87 7.92
CA SER A 279 -4.46 -55.58 7.13
C SER A 279 -3.44 -54.56 6.63
#